data_AF-A0A440AYD0-F1
#
_entry.id   AF-A0A440AYD0-F1
#
_cell.length_a   1.000
_cell.length_b   1.000
_cell.length_c   1.000
_cell.angle_alpha   90.00
_cell.angle_beta   90.00
_cell.angle_gamma   90.00
#
_symmetry.space_group_name_H-M   'P 1'
#
loop_
_entity.id
_entity.type
_entity.pdbx_description
1 polymer ?
#
loop_
_entity_poly.entity_id
_entity_poly.type
_entity_poly.pdbx_seq_one_letter_code
_entity_poly.pdbx_strand_id
1 'polypeptide(L)'
;MPTRVFIDANVFISDGRPPGKDVVRALTNLVNNGKIEVLVTNLTINEVTKHFTGHDLAQVKDVLKPSVRQLINDVVDVNLPVLTRDELDDRIWNINKEAVESMLSGLKAVTLDIDDLKPMDILYEYSRQRGMFSLSNKKYQFPDAFILKRIEIETGRGDIIIFTQDGDFDVANNFQGDGNISVAHNPQALFEQLDLTVEDGVIEYFLGSQVDTLIDGALTGLGDFFIYVEEQDELEAEAVSVDAIRILEVGEFETQEGEIFVTGAMEVSATFAFSGPDMSTATYDHEDGRAYAWQETEGEVTQDVTMKFTMTVSLDERGLPEAVESFHFVNDGYIWLQLYDPDEWR
;
A
#
# COMPACT_ATOMS: atom_id res chain seq x y z
N MET A 1 15.85 -20.59 -15.85
CA MET A 1 15.80 -19.13 -16.13
C MET A 1 14.95 -18.51 -15.03
N PRO A 2 15.22 -17.28 -14.60
CA PRO A 2 14.38 -16.61 -13.60
C PRO A 2 12.95 -16.49 -14.11
N THR A 3 11.98 -16.62 -13.21
CA THR A 3 10.56 -16.34 -13.51
C THR A 3 10.38 -14.83 -13.68
N ARG A 4 9.65 -14.40 -14.69
CA ARG A 4 9.50 -12.98 -14.98
C ARG A 4 8.28 -12.45 -14.24
N VAL A 5 8.48 -11.40 -13.45
CA VAL A 5 7.43 -10.83 -12.62
C VAL A 5 7.29 -9.35 -12.96
N PHE A 6 6.17 -8.96 -13.56
CA PHE A 6 5.81 -7.56 -13.69
C PHE A 6 5.26 -7.07 -12.35
N ILE A 7 5.78 -5.95 -11.85
CA ILE A 7 5.30 -5.35 -10.59
C ILE A 7 4.56 -4.07 -10.91
N ASP A 8 3.31 -4.03 -10.48
CA ASP A 8 2.43 -2.88 -10.62
C ASP A 8 2.81 -1.73 -9.65
N ALA A 9 2.40 -0.51 -9.98
CA ALA A 9 2.73 0.68 -9.21
C ALA A 9 2.16 0.62 -7.78
N ASN A 10 0.97 0.03 -7.60
CA ASN A 10 0.32 -0.07 -6.30
C ASN A 10 1.13 -0.88 -5.28
N VAL A 11 1.87 -1.90 -5.70
CA VAL A 11 2.74 -2.70 -4.83
C VAL A 11 3.86 -1.85 -4.26
N PHE A 12 4.51 -1.03 -5.10
CA PHE A 12 5.56 -0.12 -4.63
C PHE A 12 5.01 0.99 -3.73
N ILE A 13 3.80 1.48 -4.04
CA ILE A 13 3.14 2.52 -3.25
C ILE A 13 2.77 2.00 -1.86
N SER A 14 2.19 0.80 -1.77
CA SER A 14 1.77 0.20 -0.50
C SER A 14 2.94 -0.29 0.36
N ASP A 15 4.04 -0.72 -0.26
CA ASP A 15 5.28 -1.04 0.47
C ASP A 15 5.99 0.22 1.02
N GLY A 16 5.47 1.41 0.74
CA GLY A 16 5.90 2.67 1.34
C GLY A 16 6.93 3.44 0.51
N ARG A 17 7.48 4.52 1.10
CA ARG A 17 8.45 5.38 0.40
C ARG A 17 9.68 4.60 -0.05
N PRO A 18 10.29 4.94 -1.21
CA PRO A 18 11.58 4.38 -1.60
C PRO A 18 12.61 4.49 -0.47
N PRO A 19 13.39 3.43 -0.18
CA PRO A 19 13.62 2.24 -1.02
C PRO A 19 12.59 1.09 -0.89
N GLY A 20 11.43 1.33 -0.25
CA GLY A 20 10.46 0.29 0.09
C GLY A 20 10.75 -0.33 1.45
N LYS A 21 9.85 -1.20 1.91
CA LYS A 21 9.89 -1.92 3.18
C LYS A 21 10.15 -3.40 2.91
N ASP A 22 9.30 -4.28 3.42
CA ASP A 22 9.58 -5.71 3.47
C ASP A 22 9.37 -6.36 2.10
N VAL A 23 8.36 -5.93 1.33
CA VAL A 23 8.04 -6.57 0.04
C VAL A 23 9.14 -6.30 -0.97
N VAL A 24 9.58 -5.05 -1.11
CA VAL A 24 10.70 -4.71 -2.02
C VAL A 24 12.00 -5.38 -1.58
N ARG A 25 12.26 -5.51 -0.26
CA ARG A 25 13.41 -6.28 0.23
C ARG A 25 13.32 -7.76 -0.15
N ALA A 26 12.17 -8.40 0.07
CA ALA A 26 11.97 -9.81 -0.29
C ALA A 26 12.15 -10.03 -1.80
N LEU A 27 11.58 -9.15 -2.63
CA LEU A 27 11.76 -9.19 -4.08
C LEU A 27 13.23 -9.00 -4.48
N THR A 28 13.97 -8.10 -3.82
CA THR A 28 15.40 -7.89 -4.04
C THR A 28 16.20 -9.17 -3.76
N ASN A 29 15.88 -9.88 -2.68
CA ASN A 29 16.49 -11.17 -2.36
C ASN A 29 16.18 -12.21 -3.45
N LEU A 30 14.94 -12.29 -3.93
CA LEU A 30 14.58 -13.21 -5.01
C LEU A 30 15.30 -12.90 -6.33
N VAL A 31 15.48 -11.62 -6.66
CA VAL A 31 16.26 -11.21 -7.84
C VAL A 31 17.74 -11.56 -7.68
N ASN A 32 18.35 -11.26 -6.53
CA ASN A 32 19.75 -11.54 -6.27
C ASN A 32 20.08 -13.04 -6.36
N ASN A 33 19.13 -13.89 -6.00
CA ASN A 33 19.24 -15.35 -6.08
C ASN A 33 18.83 -15.92 -7.44
N GLY A 34 18.52 -15.06 -8.43
CA GLY A 34 18.16 -15.46 -9.78
C GLY A 34 16.84 -16.25 -9.86
N LYS A 35 15.97 -16.09 -8.86
CA LYS A 35 14.63 -16.70 -8.82
C LYS A 35 13.66 -15.92 -9.72
N ILE A 36 13.72 -14.60 -9.67
CA ILE A 36 12.87 -13.73 -10.47
C ILE A 36 13.66 -12.68 -11.28
N GLU A 37 13.07 -12.26 -12.40
CA GLU A 37 13.44 -11.05 -13.15
C GLU A 37 12.28 -10.07 -13.01
N VAL A 38 12.53 -8.93 -12.37
CA VAL A 38 11.50 -7.90 -12.18
C VAL A 38 11.35 -7.07 -13.45
N LEU A 39 10.11 -6.93 -13.90
CA LEU A 39 9.71 -6.08 -15.02
C LEU A 39 8.90 -4.90 -14.48
N VAL A 40 9.17 -3.70 -14.97
CA VAL A 40 8.38 -2.50 -14.71
C VAL A 40 8.22 -1.72 -16.01
N THR A 41 7.30 -0.75 -16.08
CA THR A 41 7.22 0.14 -17.26
C THR A 41 7.63 1.57 -16.90
N ASN A 42 7.90 2.37 -17.93
CA ASN A 42 8.04 3.83 -17.78
C ASN A 42 6.79 4.47 -17.13
N LEU A 43 5.59 3.91 -17.34
CA LEU A 43 4.36 4.38 -16.66
C LEU A 43 4.38 4.06 -15.17
N THR A 44 4.74 2.82 -14.80
CA THR A 44 4.90 2.40 -13.40
C THR A 44 5.81 3.35 -12.64
N ILE A 45 6.98 3.70 -13.22
CA ILE A 45 7.93 4.65 -12.61
C ILE A 45 7.28 6.02 -12.37
N ASN A 46 6.56 6.54 -13.38
CA ASN A 46 5.90 7.84 -13.29
C ASN A 46 4.75 7.83 -12.28
N GLU A 47 4.00 6.74 -12.14
CA GLU A 47 2.89 6.62 -11.21
C GLU A 47 3.37 6.60 -9.76
N VAL A 48 4.39 5.79 -9.46
CA VAL A 48 5.02 5.76 -8.13
C VAL A 48 5.62 7.14 -7.81
N THR A 49 6.33 7.75 -8.76
CA THR A 49 6.90 9.11 -8.60
C THR A 49 5.81 10.15 -8.31
N LYS A 50 4.72 10.12 -9.09
CA LYS A 50 3.59 11.05 -8.93
C LYS A 50 2.92 10.90 -7.57
N HIS A 51 2.77 9.68 -7.08
CA HIS A 51 2.15 9.41 -5.77
C HIS A 51 2.94 10.11 -4.66
N PHE A 52 4.25 9.86 -4.56
CA PHE A 52 5.08 10.48 -3.52
C PHE A 52 5.28 11.99 -3.72
N THR A 53 5.35 12.46 -4.97
CA THR A 53 5.39 13.89 -5.28
C THR A 53 4.15 14.61 -4.78
N GLY A 54 2.95 14.03 -5.01
CA GLY A 54 1.69 14.60 -4.54
C GLY A 54 1.64 14.71 -3.01
N HIS A 55 2.10 13.66 -2.32
CA HIS A 55 2.18 13.66 -0.86
C HIS A 55 3.16 14.72 -0.33
N ASP A 56 4.38 14.80 -0.85
CA ASP A 56 5.37 15.80 -0.45
C ASP A 56 4.90 17.23 -0.72
N LEU A 57 4.33 17.47 -1.90
CA LEU A 57 3.83 18.78 -2.30
C LEU A 57 2.70 19.23 -1.37
N ALA A 58 1.83 18.32 -0.92
CA ALA A 58 0.80 18.64 0.06
C ALA A 58 1.38 19.15 1.39
N GLN A 59 2.53 18.61 1.83
CA GLN A 59 3.21 19.00 3.07
C GLN A 59 3.96 20.33 2.96
N VAL A 60 4.54 20.63 1.79
CA VAL A 60 5.44 21.80 1.64
C VAL A 60 4.85 22.96 0.83
N LYS A 61 3.67 22.83 0.22
CA LYS A 61 3.04 23.90 -0.58
C LYS A 61 2.89 25.22 0.19
N ASP A 62 2.71 25.15 1.49
CA ASP A 62 2.50 26.32 2.35
C ASP A 62 3.76 27.18 2.50
N VAL A 63 4.92 26.60 2.21
CA VAL A 63 6.21 27.30 2.16
C VAL A 63 6.23 28.37 1.06
N LEU A 64 5.33 28.31 0.07
CA LEU A 64 5.17 29.36 -0.95
C LEU A 64 4.38 30.57 -0.44
N LYS A 65 3.63 30.45 0.68
CA LYS A 65 2.80 31.54 1.21
C LYS A 65 3.69 32.65 1.79
N PRO A 66 3.49 33.93 1.42
CA PRO A 66 4.30 35.03 1.93
C PRO A 66 4.32 35.13 3.46
N SER A 67 3.19 34.86 4.13
CA SER A 67 3.08 34.89 5.59
C SER A 67 3.93 33.82 6.27
N VAL A 68 3.93 32.60 5.73
CA VAL A 68 4.75 31.49 6.25
C VAL A 68 6.23 31.77 6.03
N ARG A 69 6.61 32.30 4.87
CA ARG A 69 8.01 32.67 4.59
C ARG A 69 8.53 33.77 5.50
N GLN A 70 7.70 34.77 5.77
CA GLN A 70 8.03 35.83 6.72
C GLN A 70 8.20 35.26 8.13
N LEU A 71 7.28 34.40 8.56
CA LEU A 71 7.36 33.75 9.87
C LEU A 71 8.62 32.89 10.01
N ILE A 72 8.98 32.11 9.00
CA ILE A 72 10.21 31.31 8.99
C ILE A 72 11.43 32.24 9.10
N ASN A 73 11.49 33.32 8.32
CA ASN A 73 12.57 34.28 8.43
C ASN A 73 12.65 34.93 9.83
N ASP A 74 11.52 35.26 10.45
CA ASP A 74 11.49 35.97 11.73
C ASP A 74 11.77 35.05 12.93
N VAL A 75 11.38 33.77 12.85
CA VAL A 75 11.48 32.82 13.97
C VAL A 75 12.76 31.98 13.91
N VAL A 76 13.14 31.51 12.72
CA VAL A 76 14.32 30.62 12.55
C VAL A 76 15.49 31.30 11.82
N ASP A 77 15.38 32.57 11.44
CA ASP A 77 16.43 33.33 10.73
C ASP A 77 16.88 32.65 9.41
N VAL A 78 15.93 31.97 8.75
CA VAL A 78 16.15 31.30 7.47
C VAL A 78 15.41 32.03 6.35
N ASN A 79 16.17 32.52 5.38
CA ASN A 79 15.60 33.10 4.17
C ASN A 79 15.44 32.02 3.09
N LEU A 80 14.19 31.62 2.84
CA LEU A 80 13.86 30.61 1.85
C LEU A 80 13.93 31.17 0.42
N PRO A 81 14.43 30.38 -0.56
CA PRO A 81 14.46 30.80 -1.95
C PRO A 81 13.05 31.13 -2.46
N VAL A 82 12.95 32.14 -3.34
CA VAL A 82 11.70 32.42 -4.04
C VAL A 82 11.54 31.36 -5.13
N LEU A 83 10.53 30.51 -4.98
CA LEU A 83 10.15 29.51 -5.95
C LEU A 83 8.73 29.80 -6.44
N THR A 84 8.50 29.54 -7.71
CA THR A 84 7.16 29.37 -8.26
C THR A 84 6.59 28.01 -7.86
N ARG A 85 5.28 27.82 -8.05
CA ARG A 85 4.63 26.54 -7.83
C ARG A 85 5.23 25.45 -8.74
N ASP A 86 5.43 25.77 -10.00
CA ASP A 86 5.95 24.84 -11.01
C ASP A 86 7.41 24.46 -10.68
N GLU A 87 8.24 25.40 -10.26
CA GLU A 87 9.62 25.09 -9.83
C GLU A 87 9.69 24.23 -8.57
N LEU A 88 8.73 24.39 -7.64
CA LEU A 88 8.64 23.54 -6.45
C LEU A 88 8.21 22.12 -6.85
N ASP A 89 7.20 22.01 -7.72
CA ASP A 89 6.70 20.73 -8.25
C ASP A 89 7.81 19.97 -8.97
N ASP A 90 8.51 20.61 -9.92
CA ASP A 90 9.62 20.01 -10.66
C ASP A 90 10.75 19.52 -9.74
N ARG A 91 11.06 20.27 -8.66
CA ARG A 91 12.10 19.86 -7.71
C ARG A 91 11.69 18.62 -6.92
N ILE A 92 10.47 18.61 -6.39
CA ILE A 92 9.95 17.47 -5.62
C ILE A 92 9.82 16.25 -6.54
N TRP A 93 9.34 16.44 -7.76
CA TRP A 93 9.26 15.40 -8.78
C TRP A 93 10.63 14.75 -9.03
N ASN A 94 11.66 15.55 -9.28
CA ASN A 94 12.99 15.03 -9.57
C ASN A 94 13.60 14.28 -8.37
N ILE A 95 13.43 14.79 -7.15
CA ILE A 95 13.88 14.10 -5.92
C ILE A 95 13.21 12.73 -5.79
N ASN A 96 11.88 12.69 -5.93
CA ASN A 96 11.14 11.43 -5.82
C ASN A 96 11.45 10.48 -6.96
N LYS A 97 11.62 10.99 -8.19
CA LYS A 97 12.01 10.18 -9.35
C LYS A 97 13.36 9.52 -9.15
N GLU A 98 14.37 10.28 -8.70
CA GLU A 98 15.70 9.74 -8.40
C GLU A 98 15.65 8.64 -7.33
N ALA A 99 14.82 8.82 -6.29
CA ALA A 99 14.64 7.82 -5.25
C ALA A 99 13.98 6.53 -5.78
N VAL A 100 12.94 6.65 -6.62
CA VAL A 100 12.28 5.52 -7.27
C VAL A 100 13.23 4.80 -8.22
N GLU A 101 13.97 5.53 -9.05
CA GLU A 101 14.95 4.95 -9.98
C GLU A 101 16.08 4.22 -9.22
N SER A 102 16.54 4.78 -8.09
CA SER A 102 17.53 4.12 -7.23
C SER A 102 17.01 2.83 -6.62
N MET A 103 15.76 2.82 -6.15
CA MET A 103 15.10 1.61 -5.62
C MET A 103 15.01 0.52 -6.70
N LEU A 104 14.51 0.86 -7.89
CA LEU A 104 14.37 -0.07 -9.00
C LEU A 104 15.73 -0.56 -9.53
N SER A 105 16.76 0.29 -9.49
CA SER A 105 18.12 -0.11 -9.81
C SER A 105 18.67 -1.12 -8.78
N GLY A 106 18.38 -0.93 -7.49
CA GLY A 106 18.71 -1.89 -6.43
C GLY A 106 18.02 -3.25 -6.64
N LEU A 107 16.76 -3.22 -7.08
CA LEU A 107 15.98 -4.40 -7.46
C LEU A 107 16.43 -5.03 -8.79
N LYS A 108 17.39 -4.41 -9.50
CA LYS A 108 17.83 -4.79 -10.86
C LYS A 108 16.64 -4.95 -11.82
N ALA A 109 15.63 -4.10 -11.69
CA ALA A 109 14.42 -4.15 -12.50
C ALA A 109 14.73 -3.84 -13.98
N VAL A 110 14.05 -4.54 -14.87
CA VAL A 110 14.08 -4.29 -16.31
C VAL A 110 12.92 -3.36 -16.66
N THR A 111 13.26 -2.14 -17.07
CA THR A 111 12.26 -1.18 -17.54
C THR A 111 11.85 -1.47 -18.98
N LEU A 112 10.57 -1.75 -19.15
CA LEU A 112 9.89 -1.93 -20.42
C LEU A 112 9.41 -0.58 -20.93
N ASP A 113 9.96 -0.15 -22.05
CA ASP A 113 9.51 1.05 -22.72
C ASP A 113 8.14 0.82 -23.38
N ILE A 114 7.28 1.83 -23.32
CA ILE A 114 5.95 1.83 -23.92
C ILE A 114 5.86 2.78 -25.12
N ASP A 115 6.91 3.56 -25.40
CA ASP A 115 6.91 4.56 -26.47
C ASP A 115 6.78 3.95 -27.87
N ASP A 116 7.09 2.66 -28.03
CA ASP A 116 6.94 1.91 -29.28
C ASP A 116 5.53 1.34 -29.50
N LEU A 117 4.65 1.43 -28.50
CA LEU A 117 3.26 0.97 -28.62
C LEU A 117 2.45 1.89 -29.54
N LYS A 118 1.70 1.30 -30.46
CA LYS A 118 0.83 2.07 -31.36
C LYS A 118 -0.43 2.49 -30.60
N PRO A 119 -0.70 3.80 -30.42
CA PRO A 119 -1.90 4.25 -29.73
C PRO A 119 -3.21 3.76 -30.39
N MET A 120 -3.17 3.51 -31.70
CA MET A 120 -4.31 2.96 -32.43
C MET A 120 -4.73 1.56 -31.97
N ASP A 121 -3.80 0.74 -31.48
CA ASP A 121 -4.13 -0.61 -31.00
C ASP A 121 -4.90 -0.50 -29.66
N ILE A 122 -4.48 0.40 -28.77
CA ILE A 122 -5.18 0.70 -27.51
C ILE A 122 -6.55 1.32 -27.78
N LEU A 123 -6.64 2.29 -28.69
CA LEU A 123 -7.91 2.91 -29.08
C LEU A 123 -8.88 1.90 -29.73
N TYR A 124 -8.35 0.92 -30.46
CA TYR A 124 -9.15 -0.16 -31.00
C TYR A 124 -9.74 -1.02 -29.88
N GLU A 125 -8.94 -1.44 -28.90
CA GLU A 125 -9.41 -2.20 -27.73
C GLU A 125 -10.46 -1.42 -26.91
N TYR A 126 -10.24 -0.12 -26.71
CA TYR A 126 -11.21 0.79 -26.10
C TYR A 126 -12.54 0.82 -26.85
N SER A 127 -12.50 1.00 -28.18
CA SER A 127 -13.72 1.05 -29.02
C SER A 127 -14.50 -0.27 -29.02
N ARG A 128 -13.80 -1.39 -28.79
CA ARG A 128 -14.36 -2.74 -28.76
C ARG A 128 -14.71 -3.21 -27.35
N GLN A 129 -14.40 -2.42 -26.32
CA GLN A 129 -14.63 -2.75 -24.92
C GLN A 129 -13.96 -4.07 -24.51
N ARG A 130 -12.68 -4.23 -24.87
CA ARG A 130 -11.88 -5.43 -24.61
C ARG A 130 -10.69 -5.11 -23.68
N GLY A 131 -10.06 -6.16 -23.14
CA GLY A 131 -8.94 -6.02 -22.21
C GLY A 131 -9.33 -5.20 -20.98
N MET A 132 -8.48 -4.25 -20.59
CA MET A 132 -8.74 -3.32 -19.48
C MET A 132 -10.05 -2.51 -19.66
N PHE A 133 -10.52 -2.31 -20.90
CA PHE A 133 -11.75 -1.58 -21.18
C PHE A 133 -13.03 -2.43 -21.10
N SER A 134 -12.94 -3.67 -20.64
CA SER A 134 -14.11 -4.49 -20.31
C SER A 134 -14.72 -4.13 -18.94
N LEU A 135 -13.95 -3.44 -18.08
CA LEU A 135 -14.27 -3.08 -16.69
C LEU A 135 -15.24 -1.89 -16.56
N SER A 136 -15.75 -1.65 -15.35
CA SER A 136 -16.77 -0.62 -15.03
C SER A 136 -16.28 0.83 -15.10
N ASN A 137 -14.97 1.09 -15.25
CA ASN A 137 -14.37 2.43 -15.24
C ASN A 137 -13.44 2.73 -16.44
N LYS A 138 -13.87 2.35 -17.65
CA LYS A 138 -13.09 2.37 -18.92
C LYS A 138 -12.26 3.63 -19.20
N LYS A 139 -12.68 4.82 -18.73
CA LYS A 139 -11.95 6.07 -18.99
C LYS A 139 -10.63 6.15 -18.21
N TYR A 140 -10.54 5.51 -17.05
CA TYR A 140 -9.36 5.56 -16.19
C TYR A 140 -8.35 4.45 -16.51
N GLN A 141 -8.76 3.48 -17.32
CA GLN A 141 -8.01 2.26 -17.66
C GLN A 141 -6.98 2.43 -18.79
N PHE A 142 -6.75 3.65 -19.28
CA PHE A 142 -5.79 3.87 -20.36
C PHE A 142 -4.34 3.54 -19.96
N PRO A 143 -3.80 4.04 -18.82
CA PRO A 143 -2.45 3.70 -18.39
C PRO A 143 -2.24 2.18 -18.31
N ASP A 144 -3.14 1.49 -17.60
CA ASP A 144 -3.10 0.04 -17.43
C ASP A 144 -3.22 -0.71 -18.77
N ALA A 145 -4.00 -0.19 -19.73
CA ALA A 145 -4.09 -0.79 -21.06
C ALA A 145 -2.76 -0.70 -21.82
N PHE A 146 -2.00 0.40 -21.71
CA PHE A 146 -0.66 0.47 -22.29
C PHE A 146 0.30 -0.50 -21.58
N ILE A 147 0.23 -0.60 -20.26
CA ILE A 147 1.03 -1.53 -19.47
C ILE A 147 0.75 -2.98 -19.88
N LEU A 148 -0.52 -3.39 -19.86
CA LEU A 148 -0.93 -4.73 -20.24
C LEU A 148 -0.49 -5.05 -21.68
N LYS A 149 -0.69 -4.13 -22.63
CA LYS A 149 -0.25 -4.32 -24.01
C LYS A 149 1.26 -4.58 -24.12
N ARG A 150 2.06 -3.87 -23.32
CA ARG A 150 3.51 -4.09 -23.28
C ARG A 150 3.84 -5.47 -22.71
N ILE A 151 3.18 -5.88 -21.64
CA ILE A 151 3.35 -7.19 -21.02
C ILE A 151 2.98 -8.31 -22.01
N GLU A 152 1.86 -8.18 -22.73
CA GLU A 152 1.43 -9.13 -23.76
C GLU A 152 2.53 -9.37 -24.81
N ILE A 153 3.21 -8.31 -25.27
CA ILE A 153 4.33 -8.41 -26.22
C ILE A 153 5.51 -9.16 -25.59
N GLU A 154 5.81 -8.87 -24.32
CA GLU A 154 6.91 -9.50 -23.60
C GLU A 154 6.68 -10.99 -23.34
N THR A 155 5.43 -11.49 -23.35
CA THR A 155 5.15 -12.94 -23.21
C THR A 155 5.80 -13.80 -24.30
N GLY A 156 6.15 -13.22 -25.44
CA GLY A 156 6.92 -13.91 -26.49
C GLY A 156 8.31 -14.39 -26.04
N ARG A 157 8.78 -13.95 -24.87
CA ARG A 157 10.04 -14.39 -24.24
C ARG A 157 9.84 -15.37 -23.09
N GLY A 158 8.60 -15.76 -22.79
CA GLY A 158 8.22 -16.66 -21.70
C GLY A 158 7.11 -16.10 -20.83
N ASP A 159 6.60 -16.93 -19.93
CA ASP A 159 5.49 -16.63 -19.04
C ASP A 159 5.82 -15.46 -18.10
N ILE A 160 4.81 -14.67 -17.76
CA ILE A 160 4.92 -13.49 -16.88
C ILE A 160 3.87 -13.58 -15.79
N ILE A 161 4.29 -13.36 -14.55
CA ILE A 161 3.40 -13.14 -13.41
C ILE A 161 3.21 -11.64 -13.25
N ILE A 162 1.98 -11.16 -13.21
CA ILE A 162 1.64 -9.78 -12.82
C ILE A 162 1.42 -9.78 -11.31
N PHE A 163 2.27 -9.07 -10.58
CA PHE A 163 2.09 -8.81 -9.17
C PHE A 163 1.46 -7.42 -8.98
N THR A 164 0.21 -7.40 -8.53
CA THR A 164 -0.59 -6.19 -8.28
C THR A 164 -1.39 -6.40 -6.99
N GLN A 165 -1.94 -5.35 -6.41
CA GLN A 165 -2.98 -5.44 -5.37
C GLN A 165 -4.38 -5.13 -5.92
N ASP A 166 -4.48 -4.76 -7.19
CA ASP A 166 -5.73 -4.41 -7.86
C ASP A 166 -6.32 -5.64 -8.60
N GLY A 167 -7.64 -5.73 -8.65
CA GLY A 167 -8.36 -6.73 -9.44
C GLY A 167 -8.44 -6.37 -10.92
N ASP A 168 -8.11 -5.13 -11.32
CA ASP A 168 -8.22 -4.68 -12.71
C ASP A 168 -7.39 -5.54 -13.69
N PHE A 169 -6.24 -6.06 -13.27
CA PHE A 169 -5.40 -6.95 -14.08
C PHE A 169 -5.93 -8.38 -14.20
N ASP A 170 -7.02 -8.77 -13.53
CA ASP A 170 -7.62 -10.11 -13.68
C ASP A 170 -8.05 -10.41 -15.12
N VAL A 171 -8.30 -9.35 -15.91
CA VAL A 171 -8.58 -9.47 -17.34
C VAL A 171 -7.44 -10.16 -18.09
N ALA A 172 -6.19 -10.07 -17.59
CA ALA A 172 -5.00 -10.68 -18.17
C ALA A 172 -5.05 -12.22 -18.12
N ASN A 173 -5.81 -12.81 -17.18
CA ASN A 173 -6.01 -14.27 -17.14
C ASN A 173 -6.74 -14.80 -18.39
N ASN A 174 -7.40 -13.93 -19.17
CA ASN A 174 -8.05 -14.28 -20.43
C ASN A 174 -7.13 -14.11 -21.66
N PHE A 175 -5.86 -13.76 -21.46
CA PHE A 175 -4.90 -13.59 -22.53
C PHE A 175 -4.72 -14.89 -23.33
N GLN A 176 -4.74 -14.77 -24.66
CA GLN A 176 -4.53 -15.89 -25.59
C GLN A 176 -3.38 -15.52 -26.54
N GLY A 177 -2.16 -15.80 -26.11
CA GLY A 177 -0.93 -15.56 -26.88
C GLY A 177 0.05 -16.73 -26.81
N ASP A 178 1.28 -16.48 -27.23
CA ASP A 178 2.34 -17.50 -27.31
C ASP A 178 2.94 -17.86 -25.93
N GLY A 179 2.67 -17.06 -24.89
CA GLY A 179 3.01 -17.33 -23.50
C GLY A 179 1.83 -17.12 -22.55
N ASN A 180 2.00 -17.50 -21.29
CA ASN A 180 0.97 -17.35 -20.26
C ASN A 180 1.17 -16.07 -19.44
N ILE A 181 0.05 -15.48 -19.01
CA ILE A 181 0.02 -14.43 -17.99
C ILE A 181 -0.80 -14.95 -16.82
N SER A 182 -0.24 -14.88 -15.61
CA SER A 182 -0.95 -15.10 -14.36
C SER A 182 -0.92 -13.85 -13.50
N VAL A 183 -1.84 -13.75 -12.54
CA VAL A 183 -1.94 -12.61 -11.63
C VAL A 183 -1.75 -13.09 -10.19
N ALA A 184 -0.99 -12.35 -9.40
CA ALA A 184 -0.83 -12.53 -7.96
C ALA A 184 -1.26 -11.23 -7.26
N HIS A 185 -2.19 -11.33 -6.30
CA HIS A 185 -2.77 -10.15 -5.63
C HIS A 185 -2.06 -9.75 -4.33
N ASN A 186 -1.17 -10.60 -3.84
CA ASN A 186 -0.46 -10.41 -2.58
C ASN A 186 0.84 -11.22 -2.61
N PRO A 187 1.80 -10.95 -1.70
CA PRO A 187 3.07 -11.66 -1.70
C PRO A 187 2.93 -13.18 -1.54
N GLN A 188 1.97 -13.65 -0.73
CA GLN A 188 1.70 -15.09 -0.58
C GLN A 188 1.34 -15.73 -1.92
N ALA A 189 0.38 -15.18 -2.65
CA ALA A 189 -0.02 -15.67 -3.96
C ALA A 189 1.13 -15.64 -4.98
N LEU A 190 1.99 -14.62 -4.92
CA LEU A 190 3.18 -14.55 -5.77
C LEU A 190 4.14 -15.71 -5.44
N PHE A 191 4.42 -15.92 -4.17
CA PHE A 191 5.39 -16.92 -3.75
C PHE A 191 4.88 -18.36 -3.90
N GLU A 192 3.59 -18.60 -3.73
CA GLU A 192 2.93 -19.86 -4.11
C GLU A 192 3.12 -20.15 -5.61
N GLN A 193 2.92 -19.14 -6.48
CA GLN A 193 3.16 -19.29 -7.92
C GLN A 193 4.65 -19.49 -8.27
N LEU A 194 5.56 -19.09 -7.37
CA LEU A 194 7.01 -19.29 -7.53
C LEU A 194 7.50 -20.60 -6.89
N ASP A 195 6.62 -21.42 -6.30
CA ASP A 195 6.96 -22.68 -5.62
C ASP A 195 7.97 -22.45 -4.47
N LEU A 196 7.74 -21.39 -3.68
CA LEU A 196 8.62 -20.95 -2.59
C LEU A 196 8.06 -21.24 -1.18
N THR A 197 7.00 -22.05 -1.06
CA THR A 197 6.39 -22.35 0.25
C THR A 197 7.31 -23.24 1.08
N VAL A 198 7.50 -22.88 2.35
CA VAL A 198 8.28 -23.67 3.33
C VAL A 198 7.37 -24.71 4.00
N GLU A 199 7.92 -25.87 4.42
CA GLU A 199 7.18 -26.86 5.23
C GLU A 199 6.95 -26.35 6.67
N ASP A 200 5.69 -26.46 7.12
CA ASP A 200 5.01 -25.78 8.24
C ASP A 200 5.70 -25.71 9.62
N GLY A 201 5.49 -24.57 10.28
CA GLY A 201 4.96 -24.51 11.67
C GLY A 201 5.89 -23.91 12.73
N VAL A 202 7.15 -23.64 12.37
CA VAL A 202 8.11 -23.01 13.29
C VAL A 202 7.77 -21.54 13.49
N ILE A 203 7.30 -20.85 12.44
CA ILE A 203 6.95 -19.45 12.53
C ILE A 203 5.71 -19.21 13.40
N GLU A 204 4.69 -20.07 13.34
CA GLU A 204 3.49 -19.91 14.17
C GLU A 204 3.81 -19.97 15.66
N TYR A 205 4.70 -20.90 16.05
CA TYR A 205 5.19 -20.98 17.43
C TYR A 205 5.98 -19.73 17.81
N PHE A 206 6.84 -19.23 16.91
CA PHE A 206 7.60 -18.00 17.14
C PHE A 206 6.67 -16.80 17.32
N LEU A 207 5.67 -16.62 16.45
CA LEU A 207 4.67 -15.54 16.56
C LEU A 207 3.90 -15.63 17.88
N GLY A 208 3.52 -16.83 18.32
CA GLY A 208 2.89 -17.07 19.61
C GLY A 208 3.77 -16.68 20.81
N SER A 209 5.09 -16.60 20.63
CA SER A 209 6.03 -16.09 21.65
C SER A 209 6.28 -14.58 21.57
N GLN A 210 5.85 -13.93 20.49
CA GLN A 210 6.05 -12.51 20.20
C GLN A 210 4.76 -11.68 20.39
N VAL A 211 3.80 -12.16 21.18
CA VAL A 211 2.48 -11.53 21.35
C VAL A 211 2.59 -10.07 21.77
N ASP A 212 3.46 -9.73 22.72
CA ASP A 212 3.64 -8.35 23.17
C ASP A 212 4.14 -7.44 22.03
N THR A 213 5.14 -7.90 21.26
CA THR A 213 5.66 -7.20 20.08
C THR A 213 4.57 -6.97 19.02
N LEU A 214 3.70 -7.96 18.82
CA LEU A 214 2.60 -7.89 17.86
C LEU A 214 1.49 -6.94 18.34
N ILE A 215 1.18 -6.92 19.64
CA ILE A 215 0.24 -5.98 20.27
C ILE A 215 0.75 -4.53 20.12
N ASP A 216 2.01 -4.28 20.49
CA ASP A 216 2.63 -2.95 20.37
C ASP A 216 2.67 -2.48 18.91
N GLY A 217 3.02 -3.40 18.00
CA GLY A 217 3.00 -3.14 16.57
C GLY A 217 1.59 -2.82 16.07
N ALA A 218 0.58 -3.62 16.45
CA ALA A 218 -0.82 -3.40 16.06
C ALA A 218 -1.35 -2.06 16.55
N LEU A 219 -1.07 -1.68 17.81
CA LEU A 219 -1.47 -0.38 18.34
C LEU A 219 -0.84 0.76 17.54
N THR A 220 0.46 0.65 17.22
CA THR A 220 1.16 1.63 16.38
C THR A 220 0.55 1.71 14.99
N GLY A 221 0.25 0.55 14.38
CA GLY A 221 -0.36 0.47 13.05
C GLY A 221 -1.76 1.07 13.01
N LEU A 222 -2.59 0.80 14.01
CA LEU A 222 -3.93 1.40 14.14
C LEU A 222 -3.87 2.93 14.27
N GLY A 223 -2.82 3.47 14.92
CA GLY A 223 -2.58 4.91 15.02
C GLY A 223 -2.33 5.59 13.67
N ASP A 224 -1.91 4.86 12.64
CA ASP A 224 -1.72 5.37 11.29
C ASP A 224 -3.01 5.32 10.43
N PHE A 225 -4.09 4.69 10.92
CA PHE A 225 -5.32 4.49 10.15
C PHE A 225 -6.30 5.64 10.36
N PHE A 226 -7.04 6.01 9.31
CA PHE A 226 -8.19 6.90 9.39
C PHE A 226 -9.40 6.15 9.96
N ILE A 227 -9.85 6.57 11.13
CA ILE A 227 -10.97 5.94 11.81
C ILE A 227 -12.23 6.77 11.56
N TYR A 228 -13.23 6.15 10.95
CA TYR A 228 -14.54 6.75 10.68
C TYR A 228 -15.58 6.15 11.59
N VAL A 229 -16.38 6.99 12.24
CA VAL A 229 -17.52 6.53 13.05
C VAL A 229 -18.75 6.49 12.15
N GLU A 230 -19.33 5.30 11.91
CA GLU A 230 -20.42 5.13 10.94
C GLU A 230 -21.66 5.98 11.25
N GLU A 231 -21.94 6.20 12.54
CA GLU A 231 -23.16 6.89 12.96
C GLU A 231 -23.06 8.42 12.94
N GLN A 232 -21.85 8.99 13.02
CA GLN A 232 -21.64 10.44 13.13
C GLN A 232 -20.31 10.87 12.51
N ASP A 233 -20.38 11.55 11.37
CA ASP A 233 -19.22 12.07 10.63
C ASP A 233 -18.40 13.10 11.44
N GLU A 234 -18.99 13.75 12.44
CA GLU A 234 -18.34 14.75 13.28
C GLU A 234 -17.55 14.17 14.47
N LEU A 235 -17.67 12.87 14.75
CA LEU A 235 -16.90 12.23 15.82
C LEU A 235 -15.50 11.86 15.32
N GLU A 236 -14.50 12.22 16.12
CA GLU A 236 -13.12 11.79 15.95
C GLU A 236 -12.87 10.58 16.83
N ALA A 237 -12.13 9.59 16.33
CA ALA A 237 -11.79 8.39 17.09
C ALA A 237 -10.33 8.00 16.91
N GLU A 238 -9.75 7.44 17.97
CA GLU A 238 -8.37 6.95 17.99
C GLU A 238 -8.29 5.61 18.74
N ALA A 239 -7.37 4.74 18.31
CA ALA A 239 -7.09 3.50 19.02
C ALA A 239 -6.30 3.80 20.30
N VAL A 240 -6.79 3.35 21.46
CA VAL A 240 -6.16 3.58 22.76
C VAL A 240 -5.47 2.35 23.34
N SER A 241 -5.99 1.15 23.04
CA SER A 241 -5.37 -0.11 23.43
C SER A 241 -5.68 -1.23 22.45
N VAL A 242 -4.79 -2.21 22.43
CA VAL A 242 -5.02 -3.52 21.81
C VAL A 242 -5.14 -4.54 22.94
N ASP A 243 -6.31 -5.15 23.06
CA ASP A 243 -6.67 -6.03 24.16
C ASP A 243 -6.31 -7.49 23.86
N ALA A 244 -6.43 -7.88 22.59
CA ALA A 244 -6.08 -9.22 22.13
C ALA A 244 -5.73 -9.22 20.64
N ILE A 245 -4.92 -10.21 20.25
CA ILE A 245 -4.64 -10.53 18.85
C ILE A 245 -4.90 -12.01 18.58
N ARG A 246 -5.37 -12.31 17.38
CA ARG A 246 -5.54 -13.68 16.88
C ARG A 246 -5.00 -13.75 15.46
N ILE A 247 -3.94 -14.54 15.27
CA ILE A 247 -3.42 -14.83 13.94
C ILE A 247 -4.45 -15.67 13.17
N LEU A 248 -4.84 -15.19 11.99
CA LEU A 248 -5.84 -15.84 11.13
C LEU A 248 -5.16 -16.71 10.07
N GLU A 249 -4.11 -16.18 9.44
CA GLU A 249 -3.33 -16.86 8.40
C GLU A 249 -1.88 -16.41 8.45
N VAL A 250 -0.96 -17.32 8.11
CA VAL A 250 0.47 -17.05 8.00
C VAL A 250 1.00 -17.78 6.77
N GLY A 251 1.78 -17.08 5.96
CA GLY A 251 2.64 -17.63 4.93
C GLY A 251 4.09 -17.35 5.27
N GLU A 252 4.94 -18.36 5.19
CA GLU A 252 6.38 -18.26 5.44
C GLU A 252 7.18 -18.60 4.19
N PHE A 253 8.18 -17.77 3.93
CA PHE A 253 8.98 -17.82 2.71
C PHE A 253 10.45 -17.64 3.04
N GLU A 254 11.27 -18.63 2.67
CA GLU A 254 12.71 -18.54 2.87
C GLU A 254 13.27 -17.49 1.90
N THR A 255 13.87 -16.44 2.44
CA THR A 255 14.75 -15.59 1.67
C THR A 255 16.16 -16.14 1.85
N GLN A 256 16.90 -16.40 0.77
CA GLN A 256 18.26 -16.93 0.92
C GLN A 256 19.17 -15.82 1.45
N GLU A 257 19.24 -15.70 2.78
CA GLU A 257 20.20 -14.92 3.58
C GLU A 257 19.99 -15.11 5.10
N GLY A 258 19.45 -16.25 5.55
CA GLY A 258 19.21 -16.47 6.99
C GLY A 258 18.05 -15.64 7.55
N GLU A 259 17.12 -15.24 6.68
CA GLU A 259 15.90 -14.51 7.04
C GLU A 259 14.68 -15.21 6.42
N ILE A 260 13.59 -15.25 7.18
CA ILE A 260 12.26 -15.67 6.70
C ILE A 260 11.44 -14.41 6.47
N PHE A 261 10.85 -14.31 5.29
CA PHE A 261 9.79 -13.35 5.04
C PHE A 261 8.45 -13.98 5.40
N VAL A 262 7.67 -13.26 6.19
CA VAL A 262 6.38 -13.72 6.71
C VAL A 262 5.30 -12.78 6.20
N THR A 263 4.23 -13.34 5.67
CA THR A 263 2.97 -12.62 5.45
C THR A 263 1.88 -13.19 6.30
N GLY A 264 0.89 -12.40 6.67
CA GLY A 264 -0.28 -12.96 7.30
C GLY A 264 -1.40 -11.95 7.49
N ALA A 265 -2.47 -12.44 8.13
CA ALA A 265 -3.53 -11.60 8.65
C ALA A 265 -3.77 -11.94 10.11
N MET A 266 -4.12 -10.93 10.89
CA MET A 266 -4.52 -11.07 12.28
C MET A 266 -5.81 -10.31 12.53
N GLU A 267 -6.63 -10.83 13.43
CA GLU A 267 -7.74 -10.12 14.03
C GLU A 267 -7.21 -9.44 15.30
N VAL A 268 -7.41 -8.13 15.38
CA VAL A 268 -6.98 -7.29 16.49
C VAL A 268 -8.22 -6.81 17.21
N SER A 269 -8.39 -7.20 18.46
CA SER A 269 -9.42 -6.66 19.34
C SER A 269 -8.85 -5.40 19.98
N ALA A 270 -9.35 -4.24 19.57
CA ALA A 270 -8.84 -2.95 20.00
C ALA A 270 -9.94 -2.10 20.61
N THR A 271 -9.57 -1.33 21.63
CA THR A 271 -10.44 -0.31 22.22
C THR A 271 -10.11 1.04 21.59
N PHE A 272 -11.16 1.72 21.15
CA PHE A 272 -11.11 3.02 20.50
C PHE A 272 -11.80 4.03 21.38
N ALA A 273 -11.12 5.14 21.68
CA ALA A 273 -11.76 6.29 22.29
C ALA A 273 -12.30 7.19 21.18
N PHE A 274 -13.53 7.68 21.36
CA PHE A 274 -14.14 8.64 20.45
C PHE A 274 -14.58 9.88 21.21
N SER A 275 -14.52 11.02 20.53
CA SER A 275 -15.02 12.29 21.07
C SER A 275 -15.46 13.23 19.95
N GLY A 276 -16.41 14.11 20.27
CA GLY A 276 -16.84 15.14 19.33
C GLY A 276 -18.14 15.82 19.75
N PRO A 277 -18.69 16.69 18.88
CA PRO A 277 -19.92 17.41 19.18
C PRO A 277 -21.10 16.45 19.33
N ASP A 278 -21.84 16.56 20.44
CA ASP A 278 -23.07 15.80 20.62
C ASP A 278 -24.18 16.36 19.73
N MET A 279 -24.35 15.74 18.57
CA MET A 279 -25.36 16.14 17.59
C MET A 279 -26.79 15.81 18.04
N SER A 280 -26.99 14.98 19.08
CA SER A 280 -28.32 14.68 19.63
C SER A 280 -28.91 15.85 20.41
N THR A 281 -28.05 16.73 20.94
CA THR A 281 -28.44 17.96 21.65
C THR A 281 -28.29 19.21 20.78
N ALA A 282 -27.92 19.06 19.51
CA ALA A 282 -27.69 20.18 18.62
C ALA A 282 -28.97 20.98 18.32
N THR A 283 -28.81 22.30 18.24
CA THR A 283 -29.87 23.21 17.81
C THR A 283 -29.69 23.55 16.33
N TYR A 284 -30.72 23.35 15.52
CA TYR A 284 -30.69 23.70 14.11
C TYR A 284 -31.00 25.18 13.91
N ASP A 285 -30.08 25.92 13.28
CA ASP A 285 -30.30 27.29 12.84
C ASP A 285 -30.77 27.31 11.38
N HIS A 286 -32.01 27.78 11.18
CA HIS A 286 -32.61 27.88 9.85
C HIS A 286 -32.07 29.04 9.01
N GLU A 287 -31.45 30.06 9.61
CA GLU A 287 -30.85 31.18 8.86
C GLU A 287 -29.52 30.77 8.21
N ASP A 288 -28.71 30.01 8.94
CA ASP A 288 -27.40 29.54 8.49
C ASP A 288 -27.44 28.15 7.84
N GLY A 289 -28.57 27.43 7.97
CA GLY A 289 -28.78 26.11 7.40
C GLY A 289 -27.91 25.02 8.03
N ARG A 290 -27.49 25.20 9.29
CA ARG A 290 -26.52 24.35 10.00
C ARG A 290 -26.99 24.03 11.41
N ALA A 291 -26.56 22.88 11.93
CA ALA A 291 -26.76 22.49 13.32
C ALA A 291 -25.56 22.90 14.18
N TYR A 292 -25.82 23.39 15.39
CA TYR A 292 -24.80 23.72 16.38
C TYR A 292 -24.97 22.84 17.61
N ALA A 293 -23.97 22.00 17.88
CA ALA A 293 -23.89 21.24 19.12
C ALA A 293 -23.36 22.14 20.25
N TRP A 294 -23.94 21.98 21.44
CA TRP A 294 -23.58 22.75 22.64
C TRP A 294 -22.87 21.89 23.69
N GLN A 295 -22.82 20.59 23.47
CA GLN A 295 -22.21 19.60 24.34
C GLN A 295 -21.26 18.74 23.50
N GLU A 296 -20.33 18.09 24.18
CA GLU A 296 -19.47 17.06 23.60
C GLU A 296 -19.94 15.70 24.11
N THR A 297 -19.79 14.68 23.27
CA THR A 297 -19.91 13.28 23.65
C THR A 297 -18.52 12.66 23.60
N GLU A 298 -18.24 11.80 24.56
CA GLU A 298 -17.01 11.01 24.63
C GLU A 298 -17.35 9.59 25.09
N GLY A 299 -16.54 8.61 24.68
CA GLY A 299 -16.73 7.23 25.07
C GLY A 299 -15.64 6.32 24.54
N GLU A 300 -15.76 5.04 24.86
CA GLU A 300 -14.88 3.98 24.37
C GLU A 300 -15.72 2.85 23.78
N VAL A 301 -15.23 2.25 22.70
CA VAL A 301 -15.82 1.06 22.08
C VAL A 301 -14.72 0.06 21.77
N THR A 302 -14.98 -1.23 22.00
CA THR A 302 -14.07 -2.31 21.60
C THR A 302 -14.59 -2.95 20.32
N GLN A 303 -13.73 -3.07 19.32
CA GLN A 303 -14.07 -3.67 18.03
C GLN A 303 -12.92 -4.55 17.50
N ASP A 304 -13.29 -5.65 16.86
CA ASP A 304 -12.35 -6.52 16.16
C ASP A 304 -12.05 -5.98 14.75
N VAL A 305 -10.78 -5.81 14.44
CA VAL A 305 -10.29 -5.30 13.15
C VAL A 305 -9.36 -6.30 12.52
N THR A 306 -9.58 -6.64 11.25
CA THR A 306 -8.66 -7.52 10.50
C THR A 306 -7.51 -6.70 9.90
N MET A 307 -6.30 -6.99 10.33
CA MET A 307 -5.07 -6.34 9.86
C MET A 307 -4.17 -7.35 9.12
N LYS A 308 -3.75 -6.99 7.91
CA LYS A 308 -2.80 -7.76 7.10
C LYS A 308 -1.40 -7.22 7.34
N PHE A 309 -0.43 -8.11 7.48
CA PHE A 309 0.94 -7.74 7.81
C PHE A 309 1.98 -8.43 6.92
N THR A 310 3.13 -7.78 6.83
CA THR A 310 4.39 -8.37 6.41
C THR A 310 5.41 -8.26 7.53
N MET A 311 6.34 -9.19 7.54
CA MET A 311 7.36 -9.28 8.56
C MET A 311 8.61 -9.92 7.99
N THR A 312 9.75 -9.60 8.58
CA THR A 312 10.99 -10.32 8.34
C THR A 312 11.57 -10.78 9.65
N VAL A 313 11.97 -12.04 9.68
CA VAL A 313 12.44 -12.74 10.87
C VAL A 313 13.83 -13.28 10.59
N SER A 314 14.79 -12.94 11.45
CA SER A 314 16.13 -13.49 11.39
C SER A 314 16.18 -14.90 11.96
N LEU A 315 17.11 -15.71 11.45
CA LEU A 315 17.33 -17.09 11.90
C LEU A 315 18.61 -17.23 12.71
N ASP A 316 18.57 -18.04 13.76
CA ASP A 316 19.73 -18.42 14.56
C ASP A 316 20.70 -19.35 13.79
N GLU A 317 21.85 -19.69 14.38
CA GLU A 317 22.84 -20.60 13.78
C GLU A 317 22.29 -22.01 13.46
N ARG A 318 21.11 -22.36 13.98
CA ARG A 318 20.42 -23.64 13.77
C ARG A 318 19.29 -23.52 12.74
N GLY A 319 19.07 -22.33 12.16
CA GLY A 319 18.00 -22.07 11.21
C GLY A 319 16.62 -21.88 11.84
N LEU A 320 16.55 -21.55 13.15
CA LEU A 320 15.30 -21.29 13.85
C LEU A 320 15.04 -19.78 13.99
N PRO A 321 13.79 -19.31 13.89
CA PRO A 321 13.41 -17.93 14.18
C PRO A 321 13.99 -17.39 15.49
N GLU A 322 14.72 -16.28 15.41
CA GLU A 322 15.40 -15.64 16.55
C GLU A 322 14.75 -14.30 16.90
N ALA A 323 14.59 -13.39 15.93
CA ALA A 323 14.08 -12.05 16.17
C ALA A 323 13.24 -11.51 15.01
N VAL A 324 12.28 -10.64 15.34
CA VAL A 324 11.55 -9.84 14.35
C VAL A 324 12.43 -8.65 13.98
N GLU A 325 12.90 -8.61 12.74
CA GLU A 325 13.74 -7.52 12.21
C GLU A 325 12.87 -6.35 11.71
N SER A 326 11.69 -6.66 11.20
CA SER A 326 10.70 -5.67 10.78
C SER A 326 9.29 -6.24 10.79
N PHE A 327 8.31 -5.35 10.97
CA PHE A 327 6.90 -5.66 11.03
C PHE A 327 6.09 -4.46 10.53
N HIS A 328 5.27 -4.68 9.50
CA HIS A 328 4.49 -3.62 8.85
C HIS A 328 3.09 -4.10 8.48
N PHE A 329 2.13 -3.19 8.50
CA PHE A 329 0.76 -3.43 8.04
C PHE A 329 0.58 -3.00 6.59
N VAL A 330 -0.28 -3.73 5.86
CA VAL A 330 -0.52 -3.56 4.41
C VAL A 330 -1.99 -3.22 4.10
N ASN A 331 -2.79 -2.84 5.11
CA ASN A 331 -4.19 -2.45 4.90
C ASN A 331 -4.31 -1.08 4.23
N ASP A 332 -5.49 -0.81 3.66
CA ASP A 332 -5.86 0.44 2.97
C ASP A 332 -5.98 1.67 3.90
N GLY A 333 -5.59 1.55 5.18
CA GLY A 333 -5.42 2.67 6.10
C GLY A 333 -6.71 3.32 6.60
N TYR A 334 -7.85 2.63 6.59
CA TYR A 334 -9.09 3.11 7.22
C TYR A 334 -9.87 2.02 7.97
N ILE A 335 -10.64 2.44 8.97
CA ILE A 335 -11.48 1.58 9.83
C ILE A 335 -12.84 2.25 9.97
N TRP A 336 -13.90 1.46 9.91
CA TRP A 336 -15.25 1.89 10.28
C TRP A 336 -15.54 1.40 11.69
N LEU A 337 -15.80 2.32 12.61
CA LEU A 337 -16.27 2.03 13.96
C LEU A 337 -17.79 2.04 14.00
N GLN A 338 -18.33 1.00 14.62
CA GLN A 338 -19.75 0.92 14.97
C GLN A 338 -19.88 1.12 16.49
N LEU A 339 -20.58 2.18 16.89
CA LEU A 339 -20.79 2.50 18.30
C LEU A 339 -21.94 1.70 18.92
N TYR A 340 -22.92 1.28 18.11
CA TYR A 340 -24.10 0.57 18.58
C TYR A 340 -24.32 -0.74 17.82
N ASP A 341 -24.67 -1.81 18.55
CA ASP A 341 -25.08 -3.07 17.92
C ASP A 341 -26.41 -2.87 17.16
N PRO A 342 -26.47 -3.13 15.85
CA PRO A 342 -27.69 -3.00 15.06
C PRO A 342 -28.87 -3.84 15.60
N ASP A 343 -28.58 -4.92 16.33
CA ASP A 343 -29.60 -5.81 16.90
C ASP A 343 -30.15 -5.33 18.26
N GLU A 344 -29.56 -4.31 18.91
CA GLU A 344 -30.15 -3.67 20.09
C GLU A 344 -31.39 -2.82 19.78
N TRP A 345 -31.65 -2.55 18.49
CA TRP A 345 -32.78 -1.74 18.02
C TRP A 345 -34.00 -2.58 17.55
N ARG A 346 -34.03 -3.89 17.80
CA ARG A 346 -35.13 -4.80 17.39
C ARG A 346 -36.06 -5.27 18.50
#